data_AF-A0A651GEW1-F1
#
_entry.id   AF-A0A651GEW1-F1
#
_cell.length_a   1.000
_cell.length_b   1.000
_cell.length_c   1.000
_cell.angle_alpha   90.00
_cell.angle_beta   90.00
_cell.angle_gamma   90.00
#
_symmetry.space_group_name_H-M   'P 1'
#
loop_
_entity.id
_entity.type
_entity.pdbx_description
1 polymer ?
#
loop_
_entity_poly.entity_id
_entity_poly.type
_entity_poly.pdbx_seq_one_letter_code
_entity_poly.pdbx_strand_id
1 'polypeptide(L)'
;MNKNEIKQKLMDYLYDEMGDTERTEFEEYIRKNPDVKREFHELQGVRKVLEKVPVPEKTEPMANKPLPFTPVSNQSENSNRTYHAIRYMVAVAAIFLATLLTFSFINLQVGSNENGFYVLFGENNVAQEQAVNEEMLADLLNQIRDENALFVAAMVEQSSARQTEQIEEVLSALTDYYDQRRQQDLLLIAEGFSQLEQDTYYRFMQTDEVIGEIIFALSNPNQ
;
A
#
# COMPACT_ATOMS: atom_id res chain seq x y z
N MET A 1 -14.40 0.01 24.86
CA MET A 1 -13.03 0.11 24.30
C MET A 1 -12.95 1.38 23.48
N ASN A 2 -11.79 2.06 23.51
CA ASN A 2 -11.55 3.18 22.61
C ASN A 2 -11.17 2.68 21.21
N LYS A 3 -11.18 3.58 20.21
CA LYS A 3 -10.93 3.21 18.80
C LYS A 3 -9.54 2.59 18.57
N ASN A 4 -8.53 3.02 19.32
CA ASN A 4 -7.16 2.54 19.17
C ASN A 4 -6.99 1.11 19.73
N GLU A 5 -7.60 0.82 20.88
CA GLU A 5 -7.65 -0.52 21.48
C GLU A 5 -8.37 -1.52 20.59
N ILE A 6 -9.48 -1.11 19.96
CA ILE A 6 -10.21 -1.97 19.01
C ILE A 6 -9.34 -2.31 17.81
N LYS A 7 -8.62 -1.32 17.27
CA LYS A 7 -7.72 -1.53 16.14
C LYS A 7 -6.56 -2.46 16.49
N GLN A 8 -5.97 -2.30 17.68
CA GLN A 8 -4.92 -3.20 18.16
C GLN A 8 -5.43 -4.64 18.28
N LYS A 9 -6.57 -4.83 18.97
CA LYS A 9 -7.20 -6.16 19.06
C LYS A 9 -7.58 -6.73 17.68
N LEU A 10 -8.01 -5.91 16.73
CA LEU A 10 -8.24 -6.39 15.36
C LEU A 10 -6.98 -6.97 14.72
N MET A 11 -5.83 -6.33 14.93
CA MET A 11 -4.54 -6.80 14.40
C MET A 11 -4.10 -8.08 15.12
N ASP A 12 -4.13 -8.10 16.45
CA ASP A 12 -3.74 -9.26 17.25
C ASP A 12 -4.60 -10.48 16.89
N TYR A 13 -5.90 -10.28 16.64
CA TYR A 13 -6.80 -11.33 16.17
C TYR A 13 -6.42 -11.84 14.77
N LEU A 14 -6.14 -10.92 13.83
CA LEU A 14 -5.82 -11.26 12.45
C LEU A 14 -4.48 -11.98 12.29
N TYR A 15 -3.53 -11.78 13.20
CA TYR A 15 -2.22 -12.42 13.19
C TYR A 15 -2.10 -13.61 14.15
N ASP A 16 -3.22 -14.06 14.73
CA ASP A 16 -3.26 -15.20 15.65
C ASP A 16 -2.45 -14.98 16.95
N GLU A 17 -2.32 -13.72 17.39
CA GLU A 17 -1.58 -13.31 18.59
C GLU A 17 -2.47 -13.30 19.86
N MET A 18 -3.77 -13.55 19.72
CA MET A 18 -4.72 -13.65 20.85
C MET A 18 -4.78 -15.06 21.43
N GLY A 19 -4.90 -15.15 22.76
CA GLY A 19 -5.25 -16.40 23.44
C GLY A 19 -6.72 -16.81 23.26
N ASP A 20 -7.04 -18.08 23.46
CA ASP A 20 -8.36 -18.68 23.17
C ASP A 20 -9.55 -17.99 23.88
N THR A 21 -9.37 -17.60 25.14
CA THR A 21 -10.41 -16.92 25.93
C THR A 21 -10.66 -15.51 25.40
N GLU A 22 -9.59 -14.75 25.15
CA GLU A 22 -9.68 -13.39 24.63
C GLU A 22 -10.26 -13.35 23.21
N ARG A 23 -9.88 -14.32 22.38
CA ARG A 23 -10.44 -14.54 21.05
C ARG A 23 -11.96 -14.66 21.08
N THR A 24 -12.49 -15.52 21.95
CA THR A 24 -13.93 -15.79 22.04
C THR A 24 -14.70 -14.55 22.47
N GLU A 25 -14.20 -13.81 23.46
CA GLU A 25 -14.79 -12.55 23.91
C GLU A 25 -14.78 -11.48 22.81
N PHE A 26 -13.68 -11.42 22.05
CA PHE A 26 -13.55 -10.47 20.96
C PHE A 26 -14.44 -10.80 19.77
N GLU A 27 -14.66 -12.09 19.46
CA GLU A 27 -15.61 -12.52 18.41
C GLU A 27 -17.05 -12.17 18.77
N GLU A 28 -17.43 -12.31 20.04
CA GLU A 28 -18.73 -11.83 20.50
C GLU A 28 -18.85 -10.31 20.36
N TYR A 29 -17.77 -9.58 20.65
CA TYR A 29 -17.72 -8.14 20.50
C TYR A 29 -17.88 -7.72 19.03
N ILE A 30 -17.18 -8.37 18.09
CA ILE A 30 -17.33 -8.13 16.64
C ILE A 30 -18.77 -8.41 16.19
N ARG A 31 -19.41 -9.47 16.71
CA ARG A 31 -20.80 -9.83 16.36
C ARG A 31 -21.81 -8.77 16.81
N LYS A 32 -21.57 -8.15 17.97
CA LYS A 32 -22.45 -7.13 18.57
C LYS A 32 -22.23 -5.72 17.99
N ASN A 33 -21.11 -5.47 17.30
CA ASN A 33 -20.73 -4.15 16.80
C ASN A 33 -20.56 -4.14 15.26
N PRO A 34 -21.55 -3.64 14.50
CA PRO A 34 -21.52 -3.70 13.03
C PRO A 34 -20.38 -2.88 12.40
N ASP A 35 -19.97 -1.77 13.03
CA ASP A 35 -18.86 -0.95 12.54
C ASP A 35 -17.51 -1.68 12.63
N VAL A 36 -17.29 -2.39 13.75
CA VAL A 36 -16.07 -3.19 13.97
C VAL A 36 -16.04 -4.38 13.00
N LYS A 37 -17.20 -4.98 12.74
CA LYS A 37 -17.33 -6.06 11.75
C LYS A 37 -16.98 -5.60 10.33
N ARG A 38 -17.38 -4.38 9.94
CA ARG A 38 -16.99 -3.81 8.64
C ARG A 38 -15.48 -3.60 8.55
N GLU A 39 -14.87 -2.99 9.57
CA GLU A 39 -13.42 -2.77 9.64
C GLU A 39 -12.63 -4.08 9.60
N PHE A 40 -13.12 -5.12 10.29
CA PHE A 40 -12.56 -6.47 10.22
C PHE A 40 -12.54 -7.05 8.79
N HIS A 41 -13.65 -6.93 8.05
CA HIS A 41 -13.72 -7.42 6.67
C HIS A 41 -12.78 -6.67 5.72
N GLU A 42 -12.62 -5.36 5.91
CA GLU A 42 -11.67 -4.55 5.14
C GLU A 42 -10.23 -5.02 5.37
N LEU A 43 -9.82 -5.19 6.64
CA LEU A 43 -8.48 -5.67 6.99
C LEU A 43 -8.21 -7.09 6.52
N GLN A 44 -9.21 -7.98 6.58
CA GLN A 44 -9.10 -9.33 6.04
C GLN A 44 -8.89 -9.32 4.51
N GLY A 45 -9.53 -8.37 3.81
CA GLY A 45 -9.31 -8.14 2.38
C GLY A 45 -7.87 -7.73 2.08
N VAL A 46 -7.33 -6.76 2.83
CA VAL A 46 -5.93 -6.31 2.70
C VAL A 46 -4.96 -7.47 2.95
N ARG A 47 -5.17 -8.26 4.00
CA ARG A 47 -4.33 -9.44 4.31
C ARG A 47 -4.28 -10.43 3.14
N LYS A 48 -5.43 -10.75 2.53
CA LYS A 48 -5.48 -11.66 1.35
C LYS A 48 -4.72 -11.13 0.14
N VAL A 49 -4.64 -9.81 -0.01
CA VAL A 49 -3.83 -9.18 -1.07
C VAL A 49 -2.35 -9.31 -0.74
N LEU A 50 -1.96 -9.05 0.51
CA LEU A 50 -0.58 -9.17 0.99
C LEU A 50 -0.07 -10.62 0.97
N GLU A 51 -0.91 -11.62 1.24
CA GLU A 51 -0.54 -13.05 1.14
C GLU A 51 -0.15 -13.47 -0.28
N LYS A 52 -0.60 -12.75 -1.31
CA LYS A 52 -0.23 -13.00 -2.71
C LYS A 52 1.07 -12.32 -3.11
N VAL A 53 1.60 -11.43 -2.27
CA VAL A 53 2.91 -10.82 -2.50
C VAL A 53 3.96 -11.88 -2.19
N PRO A 54 4.83 -12.24 -3.15
CA PRO A 54 5.87 -13.22 -2.90
C PRO A 54 6.76 -12.72 -1.76
N VAL A 55 6.76 -13.45 -0.65
CA VAL A 55 7.70 -13.20 0.43
C VAL A 55 9.09 -13.54 -0.13
N PRO A 56 10.02 -12.56 -0.23
CA PRO A 56 11.36 -12.86 -0.70
C PRO A 56 11.94 -13.97 0.16
N GLU A 57 12.36 -15.04 -0.51
CA GLU A 57 12.96 -16.20 0.11
C GLU A 57 14.11 -15.71 0.99
N LYS A 58 14.08 -16.15 2.25
CA LYS A 58 14.95 -15.72 3.34
C LYS A 58 16.41 -15.70 2.87
N THR A 59 16.91 -14.52 2.48
CA THR A 59 18.36 -14.35 2.31
C THR A 59 18.98 -14.71 3.64
N GLU A 60 19.91 -15.67 3.59
CA GLU A 60 20.64 -16.21 4.72
C GLU A 60 20.99 -15.10 5.73
N PRO A 61 20.99 -15.39 7.05
CA PRO A 61 21.32 -14.39 8.05
C PRO A 61 22.66 -13.79 7.66
N MET A 62 22.63 -12.52 7.22
CA MET A 62 23.84 -11.78 6.94
C MET A 62 24.69 -11.88 8.19
N ALA A 63 25.82 -12.56 8.06
CA ALA A 63 26.83 -12.65 9.10
C ALA A 63 27.04 -11.22 9.62
N ASN A 64 26.79 -11.04 10.92
CA ASN A 64 26.87 -9.79 11.67
C ASN A 64 28.06 -8.93 11.21
N LYS A 65 27.86 -8.07 10.20
CA LYS A 65 28.79 -6.98 9.90
C LYS A 65 28.26 -5.80 10.71
N PRO A 66 28.94 -5.37 11.78
CA PRO A 66 28.50 -4.19 12.51
C PRO A 66 28.51 -3.02 11.53
N LEU A 67 27.32 -2.48 11.26
CA LEU A 67 27.17 -1.24 10.52
C LEU A 67 27.97 -0.15 11.24
N PRO A 68 28.77 0.66 10.54
CA PRO A 68 29.44 1.79 11.17
C PRO A 68 28.37 2.76 11.67
N PHE A 69 28.24 2.86 13.00
CA PHE A 69 27.50 3.93 13.66
C PHE A 69 28.14 5.26 13.27
N THR A 70 27.55 5.97 12.31
CA THR A 70 27.77 7.41 12.16
C THR A 70 26.94 8.12 13.23
N PRO A 71 27.54 8.90 14.15
CA PRO A 71 26.77 9.71 15.07
C PRO A 71 26.02 10.76 14.28
N VAL A 72 24.70 10.56 14.13
CA VAL A 72 23.79 11.57 13.59
C VAL A 72 23.81 12.73 14.57
N SER A 73 24.38 13.84 14.14
CA SER A 73 24.37 15.09 14.88
C SER A 73 22.93 15.51 15.17
N ASN A 74 22.61 15.69 16.45
CA ASN A 74 21.36 16.27 16.92
C ASN A 74 21.30 17.74 16.50
N GLN A 75 20.83 17.99 15.27
CA GLN A 75 20.41 19.31 14.87
C GLN A 75 18.92 19.45 15.17
N SER A 76 18.66 20.22 16.21
CA SER A 76 17.36 20.72 16.64
C SER A 76 16.55 21.27 15.46
N GLU A 77 15.51 20.53 15.04
CA GLU A 77 14.38 21.08 14.29
C GLU A 77 13.12 20.98 15.17
N ASN A 78 12.99 21.98 16.02
CA ASN A 78 11.77 22.32 16.72
C ASN A 78 11.04 23.40 15.91
N SER A 79 10.31 23.03 14.87
CA SER A 79 9.24 23.83 14.28
C SER A 79 8.48 22.98 13.26
N ASN A 80 7.16 23.17 13.16
CA ASN A 80 6.25 22.64 12.11
C ASN A 80 5.44 21.37 12.41
N ARG A 81 5.29 20.93 13.66
CA ARG A 81 4.25 19.95 14.02
C ARG A 81 2.81 20.50 13.88
N THR A 82 2.64 21.82 13.80
CA THR A 82 1.33 22.48 13.75
C THR A 82 0.72 22.54 12.33
N TYR A 83 1.52 22.44 11.26
CA TYR A 83 1.03 22.60 9.89
C TYR A 83 0.42 21.32 9.30
N HIS A 84 0.85 20.13 9.75
CA HIS A 84 0.29 18.87 9.26
C HIS A 84 -1.11 18.58 9.83
N ALA A 85 -1.39 18.99 11.08
CA ALA A 85 -2.71 18.80 11.69
C ALA A 85 -3.82 19.63 11.00
N ILE A 86 -3.50 20.85 10.56
CA ILE A 86 -4.45 21.73 9.86
C ILE A 86 -4.80 21.18 8.46
N ARG A 87 -3.84 20.57 7.75
CA ARG A 87 -4.10 19.95 6.43
C ARG A 87 -5.11 18.81 6.49
N TYR A 88 -5.08 17.98 7.55
CA TYR A 88 -6.08 16.91 7.74
C TYR A 88 -7.48 17.46 8.06
N MET A 89 -7.59 18.56 8.81
CA MET A 89 -8.90 19.18 9.08
C MET A 89 -9.53 19.81 7.83
N VAL A 90 -8.73 20.44 6.96
CA VAL A 90 -9.24 21.04 5.71
C VAL A 90 -9.73 19.96 4.73
N ALA A 91 -9.06 18.82 4.65
CA ALA A 91 -9.48 17.71 3.78
C ALA A 91 -10.82 17.09 4.21
N VAL A 92 -11.04 16.92 5.52
CA VAL A 92 -12.31 16.38 6.07
C VAL A 92 -13.46 17.35 5.82
N ALA A 93 -13.24 18.66 6.01
CA ALA A 93 -14.24 19.67 5.72
C ALA A 93 -14.63 19.71 4.23
N ALA A 94 -13.66 19.57 3.32
CA ALA A 94 -13.92 19.56 1.88
C ALA A 94 -14.76 18.37 1.43
N ILE A 95 -14.53 17.17 1.98
CA ILE A 95 -15.34 15.98 1.69
C ILE A 95 -16.77 16.18 2.19
N PHE A 96 -16.95 16.72 3.40
CA PHE A 96 -18.27 16.97 3.97
C PHE A 96 -19.05 18.05 3.19
N LEU A 97 -18.35 19.08 2.70
CA LEU A 97 -18.95 20.14 1.91
C LEU A 97 -19.28 19.65 0.48
N ALA A 98 -18.45 18.79 -0.09
CA ALA A 98 -18.72 18.14 -1.38
C ALA A 98 -19.93 17.20 -1.30
N THR A 99 -20.05 16.38 -0.24
CA THR A 99 -21.26 15.56 -0.03
C THR A 99 -22.49 16.42 0.19
N LEU A 100 -22.40 17.48 0.99
CA LEU A 100 -23.53 18.38 1.23
C LEU A 100 -23.97 19.15 -0.03
N LEU A 101 -23.01 19.55 -0.88
CA LEU A 101 -23.29 20.12 -2.20
C LEU A 101 -23.97 19.09 -3.11
N THR A 102 -23.50 17.85 -3.17
CA THR A 102 -24.18 16.80 -3.96
C THR A 102 -25.59 16.53 -3.46
N PHE A 103 -25.84 16.56 -2.14
CA PHE A 103 -27.19 16.46 -1.58
C PHE A 103 -28.04 17.70 -1.91
N SER A 104 -27.46 18.89 -1.97
CA SER A 104 -28.18 20.13 -2.30
C SER A 104 -28.62 20.21 -3.77
N PHE A 105 -27.91 19.58 -4.70
CA PHE A 105 -28.32 19.52 -6.11
C PHE A 105 -29.41 18.49 -6.37
N ILE A 106 -29.60 17.55 -5.46
CA ILE A 106 -30.65 16.54 -5.52
C ILE A 106 -31.85 17.16 -4.80
N ASN A 107 -32.81 17.74 -5.54
CA ASN A 107 -34.09 18.24 -5.03
C ASN A 107 -34.91 17.10 -4.39
N LEU A 108 -34.48 16.64 -3.22
CA LEU A 108 -34.96 15.46 -2.53
C LEU A 108 -36.08 15.87 -1.57
N GLN A 109 -37.31 15.52 -1.93
CA GLN A 109 -38.47 15.74 -1.08
C GLN A 109 -38.86 14.42 -0.41
N VAL A 110 -38.70 14.36 0.92
CA VAL A 110 -39.18 13.24 1.72
C VAL A 110 -40.58 13.59 2.22
N GLY A 111 -41.56 12.80 1.81
CA GLY A 111 -42.95 12.94 2.23
C GLY A 111 -43.48 11.66 2.86
N SER A 112 -44.58 11.79 3.59
CA SER A 112 -45.32 10.65 4.14
C SER A 112 -46.78 10.76 3.73
N ASN A 113 -47.34 9.67 3.20
CA ASN A 113 -48.76 9.54 2.88
C ASN A 113 -49.35 8.38 3.71
N GLU A 114 -50.67 8.20 3.69
CA GLU A 114 -51.42 7.11 4.33
C GLU A 114 -50.90 5.71 3.92
N ASN A 115 -50.23 5.59 2.77
CA ASN A 115 -49.62 4.35 2.26
C ASN A 115 -48.09 4.21 2.51
N GLY A 116 -47.46 5.13 3.25
CA GLY A 116 -46.06 5.03 3.65
C GLY A 116 -45.17 6.21 3.23
N PHE A 117 -43.87 6.03 3.43
CA PHE A 117 -42.85 7.04 3.13
C PHE A 117 -42.47 7.02 1.66
N TYR A 118 -42.34 8.19 1.04
CA TYR A 118 -41.82 8.33 -0.31
C TYR A 118 -40.68 9.35 -0.36
N VAL A 119 -39.74 9.11 -1.26
CA VAL A 119 -38.62 9.99 -1.56
C VAL A 119 -38.72 10.37 -3.03
N LEU A 120 -39.02 11.63 -3.31
CA LEU A 120 -39.11 12.17 -4.67
C LEU A 120 -37.84 12.94 -5.01
N PHE A 121 -37.41 12.83 -6.27
CA PHE A 121 -36.22 13.49 -6.80
C PHE A 121 -36.62 14.41 -7.97
N GLY A 122 -36.37 15.72 -7.83
CA GLY A 122 -36.60 16.69 -8.90
C GLY A 122 -37.87 17.54 -8.75
N GLU A 123 -37.91 18.66 -9.45
CA GLU A 123 -39.07 19.55 -9.52
C GLU A 123 -39.98 19.06 -10.64
N ASN A 124 -41.15 18.51 -10.31
CA ASN A 124 -42.30 18.54 -11.22
C ASN A 124 -43.62 18.25 -10.51
N ASN A 125 -44.57 19.12 -10.86
CA ASN A 125 -46.00 19.06 -10.56
C ASN A 125 -46.55 17.64 -10.77
N VAL A 126 -47.19 17.10 -9.72
CA VAL A 126 -48.08 15.95 -9.82
C VAL A 126 -49.31 16.34 -10.64
N ALA A 127 -49.16 16.28 -11.97
CA ALA A 127 -50.26 16.35 -12.92
C ALA A 127 -50.29 15.03 -13.70
N GLN A 128 -51.35 14.27 -13.43
CA GLN A 128 -51.95 13.20 -14.25
C GLN A 128 -51.12 11.96 -14.55
N GLU A 129 -51.66 10.84 -14.10
CA GLU A 129 -51.50 9.50 -14.66
C GLU A 129 -51.74 9.54 -16.19
N GLN A 130 -50.69 9.76 -16.97
CA GLN A 130 -50.67 9.38 -18.37
C GLN A 130 -50.14 7.95 -18.45
N ALA A 131 -51.01 7.03 -18.86
CA ALA A 131 -50.61 5.68 -19.23
C ALA A 131 -49.44 5.79 -20.23
N VAL A 132 -48.27 5.31 -19.80
CA VAL A 132 -47.07 5.28 -20.62
C VAL A 132 -47.38 4.44 -21.87
N ASN A 133 -47.42 5.10 -23.02
CA ASN A 133 -47.65 4.45 -24.31
C ASN A 133 -46.46 3.54 -24.60
N GLU A 134 -46.68 2.26 -24.91
CA GLU A 134 -45.63 1.25 -25.16
C GLU A 134 -44.61 1.70 -26.22
N GLU A 135 -45.06 2.51 -27.18
CA GLU A 135 -44.22 3.09 -28.23
C GLU A 135 -43.21 4.11 -27.69
N MET A 136 -43.61 4.95 -26.73
CA MET A 136 -42.73 5.92 -26.08
C MET A 136 -41.72 5.24 -25.15
N LEU A 137 -42.12 4.12 -24.53
CA LEU A 137 -41.22 3.29 -23.72
C LEU A 137 -40.15 2.61 -24.60
N ALA A 138 -40.53 2.11 -25.77
CA ALA A 138 -39.61 1.47 -26.71
C ALA A 138 -38.56 2.46 -27.24
N ASP A 139 -38.98 3.69 -27.55
CA ASP A 139 -38.08 4.73 -28.06
C ASP A 139 -37.10 5.21 -26.98
N LEU A 140 -37.58 5.40 -25.75
CA LEU A 140 -36.73 5.71 -24.58
C LEU A 140 -35.71 4.58 -24.32
N LEU A 141 -36.12 3.32 -24.44
CA LEU A 141 -35.23 2.18 -24.22
C LEU A 141 -34.12 2.10 -25.27
N ASN A 142 -34.43 2.42 -26.53
CA ASN A 142 -33.44 2.48 -27.61
C ASN A 142 -32.48 3.63 -27.39
N GLN A 143 -32.97 4.82 -27.01
CA GLN A 143 -32.13 5.95 -26.68
C GLN A 143 -31.16 5.65 -25.51
N ILE A 144 -31.65 5.02 -24.44
CA ILE A 144 -30.82 4.61 -23.30
C ILE A 144 -29.75 3.58 -23.73
N ARG A 145 -30.06 2.67 -24.66
CA ARG A 145 -29.08 1.70 -25.17
C ARG A 145 -27.99 2.39 -25.98
N ASP A 146 -28.35 3.35 -26.83
CA ASP A 146 -27.41 4.08 -27.66
C ASP A 146 -26.51 5.00 -26.81
N GLU A 147 -27.08 5.71 -25.84
CA GLU A 147 -26.32 6.53 -24.88
C GLU A 147 -25.40 5.67 -24.01
N ASN A 148 -25.86 4.51 -23.54
CA ASN A 148 -25.03 3.58 -22.78
C ASN A 148 -23.89 3.00 -23.63
N ALA A 149 -24.13 2.67 -24.90
CA ALA A 149 -23.09 2.17 -25.78
C ALA A 149 -21.99 3.22 -26.01
N LEU A 150 -22.38 4.48 -26.20
CA LEU A 150 -21.44 5.59 -26.35
C LEU A 150 -20.62 5.84 -25.07
N PHE A 151 -21.28 5.80 -23.89
CA PHE A 151 -20.62 5.95 -22.60
C PHE A 151 -19.63 4.80 -22.33
N VAL A 152 -20.03 3.55 -22.56
CA VAL A 152 -19.17 2.38 -22.39
C VAL A 152 -17.98 2.44 -23.36
N ALA A 153 -18.19 2.83 -24.61
CA ALA A 153 -17.11 2.99 -25.58
C ALA A 153 -16.08 4.05 -25.13
N ALA A 154 -16.55 5.21 -24.68
CA ALA A 154 -15.68 6.26 -24.15
C ALA A 154 -14.91 5.82 -22.89
N MET A 155 -15.57 5.06 -22.00
CA MET A 155 -14.93 4.51 -20.80
C MET A 155 -13.87 3.47 -21.13
N VAL A 156 -14.13 2.58 -22.11
CA VAL A 156 -13.17 1.58 -22.58
C VAL A 156 -11.97 2.24 -23.24
N GLU A 157 -12.19 3.26 -24.09
CA GLU A 157 -11.12 4.01 -24.75
C GLU A 157 -10.25 4.75 -23.74
N GLN A 158 -10.87 5.45 -22.78
CA GLN A 158 -10.16 6.13 -21.70
C GLN A 158 -9.40 5.13 -20.80
N SER A 159 -9.98 3.95 -20.53
CA SER A 159 -9.32 2.90 -19.76
C SER A 159 -8.12 2.34 -20.51
N SER A 160 -8.23 2.12 -21.82
CA SER A 160 -7.13 1.64 -22.66
C SER A 160 -5.95 2.62 -22.64
N ALA A 161 -6.21 3.92 -22.82
CA ALA A 161 -5.17 4.94 -22.79
C ALA A 161 -4.43 4.97 -21.45
N ARG A 162 -5.17 4.91 -20.33
CA ARG A 162 -4.57 4.83 -18.99
C ARG A 162 -3.77 3.56 -18.76
N GLN A 163 -4.24 2.41 -19.27
CA GLN A 163 -3.51 1.15 -19.13
C GLN A 163 -2.16 1.21 -19.87
N THR A 164 -2.12 1.81 -21.05
CA THR A 164 -0.86 2.01 -21.79
C THR A 164 0.12 2.88 -21.00
N GLU A 165 -0.33 4.01 -20.46
CA GLU A 165 0.50 4.91 -19.65
C GLU A 165 1.05 4.22 -18.40
N GLN A 166 0.23 3.43 -17.70
CA GLN A 166 0.66 2.66 -16.53
C GLN A 166 1.70 1.58 -16.89
N ILE A 167 1.56 0.93 -18.05
CA ILE A 167 2.54 -0.07 -18.50
C ILE A 167 3.87 0.62 -18.80
N GLU A 168 3.87 1.77 -19.45
CA GLU A 168 5.09 2.55 -19.71
C GLU A 168 5.79 2.97 -18.41
N GLU A 169 5.04 3.45 -17.42
CA GLU A 169 5.57 3.82 -16.11
C GLU A 169 6.21 2.61 -15.39
N VAL A 170 5.52 1.46 -15.38
CA VAL A 170 6.04 0.23 -14.76
C VAL A 170 7.30 -0.26 -15.48
N LEU A 171 7.33 -0.23 -16.82
CA LEU A 171 8.50 -0.65 -17.59
C LEU A 171 9.69 0.28 -17.37
N SER A 172 9.45 1.59 -17.25
CA SER A 172 10.50 2.56 -16.88
C SER A 172 11.04 2.26 -15.48
N ALA A 173 10.17 2.10 -14.49
CA ALA A 173 10.57 1.82 -13.11
C ALA A 173 11.34 0.50 -12.98
N LEU A 174 10.95 -0.53 -13.75
CA LEU A 174 11.68 -1.79 -13.80
C LEU A 174 13.07 -1.61 -14.41
N THR A 175 13.17 -0.83 -15.49
CA THR A 175 14.46 -0.56 -16.15
C THR A 175 15.40 0.16 -15.18
N ASP A 176 14.92 1.21 -14.51
CA ASP A 176 15.69 1.94 -13.50
C ASP A 176 16.13 1.04 -12.35
N TYR A 177 15.22 0.18 -11.87
CA TYR A 177 15.52 -0.78 -10.81
C TYR A 177 16.61 -1.78 -11.21
N TYR A 178 16.55 -2.33 -12.43
CA TYR A 178 17.58 -3.26 -12.93
C TYR A 178 18.93 -2.59 -13.08
N ASP A 179 18.98 -1.35 -13.58
CA ASP A 179 20.23 -0.60 -13.71
C ASP A 179 20.84 -0.26 -12.35
N GLN A 180 20.03 0.17 -11.38
CA GLN A 180 20.49 0.41 -10.01
C GLN A 180 21.06 -0.85 -9.37
N ARG A 181 20.34 -1.98 -9.49
CA ARG A 181 20.78 -3.26 -8.95
C ARG A 181 22.09 -3.70 -9.58
N ARG A 182 22.23 -3.58 -10.89
CA ARG A 182 23.47 -3.91 -11.60
C ARG A 182 24.64 -3.05 -11.10
N GLN A 183 24.44 -1.76 -10.88
CA GLN A 183 25.48 -0.88 -10.33
C GLN A 183 25.88 -1.30 -8.91
N GLN A 184 24.91 -1.64 -8.07
CA GLN A 184 25.15 -2.14 -6.72
C GLN A 184 25.93 -3.46 -6.73
N ASP A 185 25.53 -4.40 -7.58
CA ASP A 185 26.21 -5.68 -7.75
C ASP A 185 27.64 -5.48 -8.26
N LEU A 186 27.86 -4.59 -9.22
CA LEU A 186 29.20 -4.25 -9.70
C LEU A 186 30.08 -3.62 -8.60
N LEU A 187 29.50 -2.80 -7.72
CA LEU A 187 30.20 -2.23 -6.58
C LEU A 187 30.60 -3.30 -5.58
N LEU A 188 29.70 -4.24 -5.26
CA LEU A 188 29.99 -5.37 -4.37
C LEU A 188 31.07 -6.29 -4.95
N ILE A 189 31.01 -6.56 -6.26
CA ILE A 189 32.02 -7.34 -6.97
C ILE A 189 33.38 -6.63 -6.94
N ALA A 190 33.40 -5.32 -7.18
CA ALA A 190 34.64 -4.52 -7.11
C ALA A 190 35.24 -4.52 -5.70
N GLU A 191 34.40 -4.38 -4.66
CA GLU A 191 34.84 -4.50 -3.26
C GLU A 191 35.42 -5.91 -2.99
N GLY A 192 34.76 -6.96 -3.48
CA GLY A 192 35.24 -8.33 -3.35
C GLY A 192 36.60 -8.57 -4.03
N PHE A 193 36.81 -8.04 -5.23
CA PHE A 193 38.11 -8.12 -5.90
C PHE A 193 39.20 -7.36 -5.14
N SER A 194 38.89 -6.17 -4.60
CA SER A 194 39.84 -5.41 -3.81
C SER A 194 40.24 -6.13 -2.52
N GLN A 195 39.29 -6.79 -1.85
CA GLN A 195 39.57 -7.61 -0.66
C GLN A 195 40.43 -8.83 -1.02
N LEU A 196 40.13 -9.51 -2.14
CA LEU A 196 40.91 -10.66 -2.59
C LEU A 196 42.36 -10.27 -2.91
N GLU A 197 42.57 -9.11 -3.55
CA GLU A 197 43.90 -8.56 -3.82
C GLU A 197 44.67 -8.32 -2.51
N GLN A 198 44.04 -7.69 -1.54
CA GLN A 198 44.63 -7.41 -0.24
C GLN A 198 44.98 -8.70 0.53
N ASP A 199 44.06 -9.67 0.58
CA ASP A 199 44.29 -10.96 1.23
C ASP A 199 45.42 -11.74 0.56
N THR A 200 45.46 -11.71 -0.78
CA THR A 200 46.51 -12.34 -1.57
C THR A 200 47.87 -11.71 -1.25
N TYR A 201 47.93 -10.37 -1.20
CA TYR A 201 49.14 -9.63 -0.82
C TYR A 201 49.63 -10.03 0.58
N TYR A 202 48.75 -10.07 1.58
CA TYR A 202 49.14 -10.49 2.94
C TYR A 202 49.62 -11.93 3.01
N ARG A 203 48.98 -12.86 2.29
CA ARG A 203 49.42 -14.26 2.22
C ARG A 203 50.79 -14.41 1.59
N PHE A 204 51.10 -13.62 0.55
CA PHE A 204 52.44 -13.59 -0.03
C PHE A 204 53.48 -13.11 0.98
N MET A 205 53.21 -12.01 1.68
CA MET A 205 54.12 -11.49 2.72
C MET A 205 54.36 -12.52 3.83
N GLN A 206 53.32 -13.19 4.32
CA GLN A 206 53.45 -14.26 5.32
C GLN A 206 54.25 -15.44 4.79
N THR A 207 54.06 -15.81 3.52
CA THR A 207 54.81 -16.90 2.89
C THR A 207 56.29 -16.54 2.80
N ASP A 208 56.61 -15.31 2.40
CA ASP A 208 57.99 -14.81 2.32
C ASP A 208 58.67 -14.76 3.69
N GLU A 209 57.93 -14.34 4.74
CA GLU A 209 58.40 -14.34 6.12
C GLU A 209 58.71 -15.76 6.61
N VAL A 210 57.76 -16.70 6.44
CA VAL A 210 57.94 -18.10 6.84
C VAL A 210 59.09 -18.76 6.08
N ILE A 211 59.25 -18.48 4.77
CA ILE A 211 60.39 -18.97 3.99
C ILE A 211 61.70 -18.40 4.56
N GLY A 212 61.73 -17.11 4.89
CA GLY A 212 62.88 -16.46 5.53
C GLY A 212 63.27 -17.11 6.85
N GLU A 213 62.30 -17.39 7.71
CA GLU A 213 62.50 -18.09 8.99
C GLU A 213 63.03 -19.52 8.79
N ILE A 214 62.47 -20.27 7.85
CA ILE A 214 62.93 -21.63 7.52
C ILE A 214 64.37 -21.60 7.00
N ILE A 215 64.70 -20.68 6.09
CA ILE A 215 66.07 -20.52 5.57
C ILE A 215 67.03 -20.16 6.71
N PHE A 216 66.64 -19.23 7.59
CA PHE A 216 67.44 -18.85 8.75
C PHE A 216 67.70 -20.05 9.67
N ALA A 217 66.65 -20.81 10.03
CA ALA A 217 66.76 -22.00 10.87
C ALA A 217 67.64 -23.09 10.24
N LEU A 218 67.55 -23.30 8.92
CA LEU A 218 68.40 -24.25 8.20
C LEU A 218 69.87 -23.78 8.09
N SER A 219 70.10 -22.46 8.03
CA SER A 219 71.45 -21.89 7.94
C SER A 219 72.18 -21.87 9.29
N ASN A 220 71.45 -21.88 10.41
CA ASN A 220 71.99 -21.89 11.78
C ASN A 220 71.45 -23.07 12.61
N PRO A 221 71.79 -24.33 12.26
CA PRO A 221 71.17 -25.52 12.87
C PRO A 221 71.65 -25.82 14.31
N ASN A 222 72.62 -25.07 14.86
CA ASN A 222 73.30 -25.37 16.13
C ASN A 222 73.41 -24.16 17.09
N GLN A 223 72.46 -23.22 17.03
CA GLN A 223 72.20 -22.31 18.16
C GLN A 223 70.97 -22.76 18.92
#